data_AF-A0A8S3I231-F1
#
_entry.id   AF-A0A8S3I231-F1
#
_cell.length_a   1.000
_cell.length_b   1.000
_cell.length_c   1.000
_cell.angle_alpha   90.00
_cell.angle_beta   90.00
_cell.angle_gamma   90.00
#
_symmetry.space_group_name_H-M   'P 1'
#
loop_
_entity.id
_entity.type
_entity.pdbx_description
1 polymer ?
#
loop_
_entity_poly.entity_id
_entity_poly.type
_entity_poly.pdbx_seq_one_letter_code
_entity_poly.pdbx_strand_id
1 'polypeptide(L)'
;ITTEQVITLLADHILELDQSKLSYEERANYEHNVQDALAVLEKLKTGLDVNLKFDGVDKFEYTRECIVFDLLNIQLFHGWVIDPQDTELRTIVTTDAASYNQLTEKVIRQRHSAREELVRE
;
A
#
# COMPACT_ATOMS: atom_id res chain seq x y z
N ILE A 1 -7.15 -0.13 -28.51
CA ILE A 1 -7.24 -0.23 -27.03
C ILE A 1 -7.13 1.17 -26.47
N THR A 2 -8.20 1.66 -25.84
CA THR A 2 -8.23 2.92 -25.07
C THR A 2 -8.13 2.61 -23.58
N THR A 3 -7.79 3.61 -22.76
CA THR A 3 -7.78 3.47 -21.30
C THR A 3 -9.14 3.01 -20.76
N GLU A 4 -10.23 3.55 -21.27
CA GLU A 4 -11.59 3.15 -20.91
C GLU A 4 -11.84 1.67 -21.21
N GLN A 5 -11.42 1.19 -22.38
CA GLN A 5 -11.54 -0.23 -22.74
C GLN A 5 -10.77 -1.14 -21.75
N VAL A 6 -9.57 -0.74 -21.31
CA VAL A 6 -8.80 -1.52 -20.33
C VAL A 6 -9.50 -1.53 -18.97
N ILE A 7 -10.01 -0.39 -18.51
CA ILE A 7 -10.72 -0.30 -17.23
C ILE A 7 -12.01 -1.13 -17.24
N THR A 8 -12.79 -1.07 -18.32
CA THR A 8 -13.99 -1.92 -18.46
C THR A 8 -13.61 -3.40 -18.42
N LEU A 9 -12.59 -3.82 -19.16
CA LEU A 9 -12.13 -5.22 -19.13
C LEU A 9 -11.68 -5.67 -17.73
N LEU A 10 -10.98 -4.81 -16.97
CA LEU A 10 -10.59 -5.12 -15.60
C LEU A 10 -11.81 -5.20 -14.66
N ALA A 11 -12.76 -4.29 -14.80
CA ALA A 11 -13.99 -4.29 -14.02
C ALA A 11 -14.82 -5.55 -14.27
N ASP A 12 -15.03 -5.90 -15.54
CA ASP A 12 -15.75 -7.11 -15.94
C ASP A 12 -15.06 -8.36 -15.38
N HIS A 13 -13.73 -8.43 -15.47
CA HIS A 13 -12.97 -9.55 -14.92
C HIS A 13 -13.12 -9.71 -13.40
N ILE A 14 -13.09 -8.61 -12.63
CA ILE A 14 -13.28 -8.63 -11.17
C ILE A 14 -14.69 -9.12 -10.81
N LEU A 15 -15.71 -8.73 -11.58
CA LEU A 15 -17.10 -9.15 -11.37
C LEU A 15 -17.33 -10.64 -11.69
N GLU A 16 -16.57 -11.20 -12.62
CA GLU A 16 -16.65 -12.59 -13.04
C GLU A 16 -15.88 -13.58 -12.16
N LEU A 17 -15.09 -13.10 -11.19
CA LEU A 17 -14.34 -13.96 -10.27
C LEU A 17 -15.28 -14.89 -9.49
N ASP A 18 -14.89 -16.16 -9.39
CA ASP A 18 -15.70 -17.22 -8.81
C ASP A 18 -15.90 -17.06 -7.29
N GLN A 19 -17.15 -16.86 -6.88
CA GLN A 19 -17.58 -16.70 -5.47
C GLN A 19 -18.14 -17.99 -4.87
N SER A 20 -18.11 -19.11 -5.60
CA SER A 20 -18.78 -20.37 -5.24
C SER A 20 -18.33 -20.95 -3.89
N LYS A 21 -17.11 -20.64 -3.46
CA LYS A 21 -16.50 -21.17 -2.23
C LYS A 21 -16.67 -20.28 -1.00
N LEU A 22 -17.24 -19.09 -1.15
CA LEU A 22 -17.37 -18.12 -0.05
C LEU A 22 -18.62 -18.39 0.79
N SER A 23 -18.45 -18.37 2.12
CA SER A 23 -19.55 -18.30 3.10
C SER A 23 -20.32 -16.98 2.99
N TYR A 24 -21.44 -16.86 3.70
CA TYR A 24 -22.27 -15.65 3.65
C TYR A 24 -21.51 -14.39 4.10
N GLU A 25 -20.74 -14.47 5.19
CA GLU A 25 -19.94 -13.34 5.69
C GLU A 25 -18.80 -12.98 4.73
N GLU A 26 -18.13 -13.98 4.16
CA GLU A 26 -17.07 -13.78 3.17
C GLU A 26 -17.61 -13.15 1.88
N ARG A 27 -18.85 -13.45 1.47
CA ARG A 27 -19.50 -12.82 0.31
C ARG A 27 -19.77 -11.34 0.56
N ALA A 28 -20.29 -10.97 1.72
CA ALA A 28 -20.53 -9.56 2.04
C ALA A 28 -19.22 -8.76 2.06
N ASN A 29 -18.15 -9.34 2.63
CA ASN A 29 -16.81 -8.74 2.59
C ASN A 29 -16.27 -8.64 1.16
N TYR A 30 -16.47 -9.68 0.34
CA TYR A 30 -16.06 -9.68 -1.06
C TYR A 30 -16.79 -8.60 -1.87
N GLU A 31 -18.11 -8.47 -1.72
CA GLU A 31 -18.90 -7.42 -2.38
C GLU A 31 -18.40 -6.01 -2.02
N HIS A 32 -18.08 -5.78 -0.75
CA HIS A 32 -17.47 -4.54 -0.31
C HIS A 32 -16.11 -4.31 -0.99
N ASN A 33 -15.26 -5.34 -1.03
CA ASN A 33 -13.95 -5.24 -1.67
C ASN A 33 -14.05 -4.95 -3.16
N VAL A 34 -15.02 -5.54 -3.87
CA VAL A 34 -15.29 -5.26 -5.28
C VAL A 34 -15.70 -3.81 -5.48
N GLN A 35 -16.59 -3.27 -4.65
CA GLN A 35 -16.99 -1.86 -4.74
C GLN A 35 -15.80 -0.90 -4.54
N ASP A 36 -14.96 -1.18 -3.54
CA ASP A 36 -13.74 -0.41 -3.31
C ASP A 36 -12.76 -0.53 -4.49
N ALA A 37 -12.59 -1.71 -5.08
CA ALA A 37 -11.74 -1.93 -6.23
C ALA A 37 -12.21 -1.15 -7.46
N LEU A 38 -13.52 -1.16 -7.76
CA LEU A 38 -14.09 -0.43 -8.88
C LEU A 38 -13.87 1.09 -8.73
N ALA A 39 -13.93 1.63 -7.50
CA ALA A 39 -13.60 3.03 -7.24
C ALA A 39 -12.10 3.33 -7.46
N VAL A 40 -11.22 2.38 -7.17
CA VAL A 40 -9.76 2.48 -7.36
C VAL A 40 -9.37 2.35 -8.84
N LEU A 41 -10.11 1.60 -9.66
CA LEU A 41 -9.80 1.43 -11.09
C LEU A 41 -9.68 2.78 -11.83
N GLU A 42 -10.51 3.76 -11.48
CA GLU A 42 -10.42 5.10 -12.05
C GLU A 42 -9.10 5.81 -11.67
N LYS A 43 -8.60 5.61 -10.44
CA LYS A 43 -7.32 6.16 -9.99
C LYS A 43 -6.13 5.57 -10.74
N LEU A 44 -6.21 4.32 -11.20
CA LEU A 44 -5.13 3.71 -12.01
C LEU A 44 -4.80 4.52 -13.27
N LYS A 45 -5.74 5.35 -13.77
CA LYS A 45 -5.51 6.24 -14.92
C LYS A 45 -4.59 7.41 -14.58
N THR A 46 -4.64 7.91 -13.35
CA THR A 46 -3.98 9.16 -12.93
C THR A 46 -2.79 8.93 -12.00
N GLY A 47 -2.67 7.74 -11.41
CA GLY A 47 -1.64 7.39 -10.47
C GLY A 47 -2.21 6.76 -9.20
N LEU A 48 -1.46 5.83 -8.63
CA LEU A 48 -1.82 5.09 -7.43
C LEU A 48 -0.86 5.44 -6.31
N ASP A 49 -1.40 5.85 -5.17
CA ASP A 49 -0.60 6.12 -3.98
C ASP A 49 -0.34 4.81 -3.23
N VAL A 50 0.93 4.47 -3.04
CA VAL A 50 1.36 3.31 -2.26
C VAL A 50 2.32 3.76 -1.17
N ASN A 51 2.23 3.14 0.00
CA ASN A 51 3.13 3.41 1.11
C ASN A 51 3.84 2.11 1.50
N LEU A 52 5.14 2.04 1.23
CA LEU A 52 5.93 0.83 1.48
C LEU A 52 6.54 0.82 2.88
N LYS A 53 6.97 -0.36 3.30
CA LYS A 53 7.83 -0.60 4.47
C LYS A 53 9.14 -1.19 3.98
N PHE A 54 10.23 -0.97 4.70
CA PHE A 54 11.57 -1.29 4.21
C PHE A 54 12.09 -2.64 4.71
N ASP A 55 11.26 -3.43 5.38
CA ASP A 55 11.59 -4.71 6.02
C ASP A 55 11.37 -5.94 5.13
N GLY A 56 10.88 -5.75 3.90
CA GLY A 56 10.75 -6.80 2.90
C GLY A 56 10.37 -6.25 1.53
N VAL A 57 10.37 -7.10 0.52
CA VAL A 57 10.05 -6.70 -0.88
C VAL A 57 8.55 -6.62 -1.16
N ASP A 58 7.74 -7.29 -0.35
CA ASP A 58 6.28 -7.42 -0.45
C ASP A 58 5.57 -6.56 0.60
N LYS A 59 6.28 -5.64 1.26
CA LYS A 59 5.80 -4.97 2.47
C LYS A 59 5.27 -3.58 2.15
N PHE A 60 3.95 -3.47 2.21
CA PHE A 60 3.22 -2.21 2.08
C PHE A 60 2.32 -1.99 3.31
N GLU A 61 2.03 -0.73 3.60
CA GLU A 61 0.86 -0.38 4.39
C GLU A 61 -0.38 -0.72 3.57
N TYR A 62 -1.30 -1.47 4.17
CA TYR A 62 -2.53 -1.85 3.50
C TYR A 62 -3.40 -0.62 3.30
N THR A 63 -3.61 -0.25 2.04
CA THR A 63 -4.44 0.87 1.62
C THR A 63 -5.54 0.36 0.70
N ARG A 64 -6.59 1.16 0.47
CA ARG A 64 -7.67 0.76 -0.44
C ARG A 64 -7.14 0.56 -1.85
N GLU A 65 -6.13 1.31 -2.22
CA GLU A 65 -5.40 1.25 -3.48
C GLU A 65 -4.82 -0.15 -3.76
N CYS A 66 -4.48 -0.93 -2.72
CA CYS A 66 -3.95 -2.29 -2.87
C CYS A 66 -5.04 -3.34 -3.20
N ILE A 67 -6.32 -3.04 -2.93
CA ILE A 67 -7.40 -4.03 -2.99
C ILE A 67 -7.61 -4.63 -4.38
N VAL A 68 -7.33 -3.85 -5.43
CA VAL A 68 -7.48 -4.29 -6.82
C VAL A 68 -6.47 -5.39 -7.16
N PHE A 69 -5.25 -5.31 -6.60
CA PHE A 69 -4.22 -6.32 -6.81
C PHE A 69 -4.57 -7.61 -6.07
N ASP A 70 -5.08 -7.49 -4.85
CA ASP A 70 -5.52 -8.66 -4.06
C ASP A 70 -6.67 -9.41 -4.74
N LEU A 71 -7.69 -8.70 -5.25
CA LEU A 71 -8.80 -9.32 -5.98
C LEU A 71 -8.33 -10.00 -7.27
N LEU A 72 -7.41 -9.37 -8.00
CA LEU A 72 -6.82 -9.93 -9.22
C LEU A 72 -5.75 -10.99 -8.94
N ASN A 73 -5.46 -11.29 -7.67
CA ASN A 73 -4.41 -12.20 -7.23
C ASN A 73 -3.03 -11.84 -7.84
N ILE A 74 -2.73 -10.55 -7.88
CA ILE A 74 -1.46 -9.98 -8.36
C ILE A 74 -0.63 -9.57 -7.14
N GLN A 75 0.58 -10.10 -7.02
CA GLN A 75 1.49 -9.72 -5.94
C GLN A 75 2.21 -8.42 -6.28
N LEU A 76 2.19 -7.47 -5.33
CA LEU A 76 2.93 -6.22 -5.42
C LEU A 76 4.32 -6.36 -4.78
N PHE A 77 5.34 -5.80 -5.44
CA PHE A 77 6.71 -5.80 -4.94
C PHE A 77 7.37 -4.43 -5.08
N HIS A 78 8.34 -4.13 -4.20
CA HIS A 78 9.24 -2.99 -4.29
C HIS A 78 10.69 -3.40 -3.95
N GLY A 79 11.65 -2.64 -4.46
CA GLY A 79 13.09 -2.85 -4.23
C GLY A 79 13.69 -2.00 -3.10
N TRP A 80 12.89 -1.13 -2.48
CA TRP A 80 13.37 -0.23 -1.43
C TRP A 80 13.41 -0.94 -0.07
N VAL A 81 14.43 -1.78 0.09
CA VAL A 81 14.66 -2.61 1.29
C VAL A 81 16.00 -2.20 1.91
N ILE A 82 16.08 -2.24 3.24
CA ILE A 82 17.33 -1.91 3.96
C ILE A 82 18.35 -3.03 3.79
N ASP A 83 19.62 -2.67 3.66
CA ASP A 83 20.73 -3.63 3.68
C ASP A 83 20.71 -4.39 5.03
N PRO A 84 20.59 -5.74 5.02
CA PRO A 84 20.62 -6.52 6.24
C PRO A 84 21.89 -6.34 7.11
N GLN A 85 22.98 -5.87 6.51
CA GLN A 85 24.24 -5.58 7.22
C GLN A 85 24.18 -4.28 8.04
N ASP A 86 23.29 -3.35 7.69
CA ASP A 86 23.09 -2.11 8.44
C ASP A 86 22.15 -2.36 9.62
N THR A 87 22.73 -2.85 10.73
CA THR A 87 21.97 -3.20 11.93
C THR A 87 21.32 -1.98 12.60
N GLU A 88 21.90 -0.79 12.46
CA GLU A 88 21.37 0.44 13.04
C GLU A 88 20.10 0.89 12.30
N LEU A 89 20.18 1.05 10.97
CA LEU A 89 19.01 1.41 10.16
C LEU A 89 17.92 0.36 10.25
N ARG A 90 18.30 -0.92 10.24
CA ARG A 90 17.33 -2.01 10.39
C ARG A 90 16.57 -1.87 11.71
N THR A 91 17.26 -1.61 12.81
CA THR A 91 16.63 -1.46 14.13
C THR A 91 15.66 -0.28 14.15
N ILE A 92 16.05 0.86 13.58
CA ILE A 92 15.20 2.07 13.53
C ILE A 92 13.90 1.79 12.77
N VAL A 93 13.97 1.06 11.66
CA VAL A 93 12.80 0.81 10.81
C VAL A 93 11.93 -0.35 11.31
N THR A 94 12.54 -1.42 11.85
CA THR A 94 11.79 -2.59 12.34
C THR A 94 11.12 -2.36 13.68
N THR A 95 11.67 -1.51 14.56
CA THR A 95 11.13 -1.31 15.92
C THR A 95 9.67 -0.85 15.90
N ASP A 96 9.29 -0.02 14.93
CA ASP A 96 7.92 0.49 14.78
C ASP A 96 7.23 0.01 13.50
N ALA A 97 7.82 -0.95 12.78
CA ALA A 97 7.38 -1.39 11.45
C ALA A 97 7.05 -0.20 10.52
N ALA A 98 7.95 0.80 10.53
CA ALA A 98 7.63 2.13 10.03
C ALA A 98 7.52 2.15 8.49
N SER A 99 6.41 2.68 8.00
CA SER A 99 6.22 2.96 6.58
C SER A 99 6.97 4.23 6.15
N TYR A 100 7.13 4.44 4.84
CA TYR A 100 7.80 5.64 4.30
C TYR A 100 7.22 6.94 4.87
N ASN A 101 5.88 7.07 4.92
CA ASN A 101 5.23 8.27 5.47
C ASN A 101 5.58 8.46 6.96
N GLN A 102 5.55 7.39 7.75
CA GLN A 102 5.88 7.44 9.18
C GLN A 102 7.34 7.83 9.42
N LEU A 103 8.28 7.29 8.63
CA LEU A 103 9.69 7.68 8.72
C LEU A 103 9.90 9.15 8.31
N THR A 104 9.22 9.61 7.27
CA THR A 104 9.30 11.01 6.83
C THR A 104 8.84 11.96 7.94
N GLU A 105 7.71 11.66 8.59
CA GLU A 105 7.25 12.43 9.75
C GLU A 105 8.27 12.43 10.90
N LYS A 106 8.85 11.27 11.23
CA LYS A 106 9.87 11.16 12.29
C LYS A 106 11.09 12.02 11.99
N VAL A 107 11.59 12.00 10.76
CA VAL A 107 12.74 12.83 10.34
C VAL A 107 12.42 14.33 10.48
N ILE A 108 11.21 14.74 10.10
CA ILE A 108 10.78 16.14 10.23
C ILE A 108 10.71 16.55 11.72
N ARG A 109 10.08 15.72 12.57
CA ARG A 109 9.96 15.98 14.01
C ARG A 109 11.33 16.12 14.68
N GLN A 110 12.26 15.20 14.42
CA GLN A 110 13.61 15.24 14.96
C GLN A 110 14.37 16.51 14.54
N ARG A 111 14.29 16.89 13.25
CA ARG A 111 14.91 18.13 12.76
C ARG A 111 14.34 19.38 13.42
N HIS A 112 13.03 19.39 13.69
CA HIS A 112 12.39 20.51 14.38
C HIS A 112 12.86 20.62 15.82
N SER A 113 12.85 19.51 16.57
CA SER A 113 13.32 19.47 17.96
C SER A 113 14.77 19.89 18.10
N ALA A 114 15.67 19.40 17.24
CA ALA A 114 17.08 19.80 17.25
C ALA A 114 17.25 21.32 17.02
N ARG A 115 16.42 21.91 16.15
CA ARG A 115 16.46 23.35 15.89
C ARG A 115 15.91 24.18 17.06
N GLU A 116 14.93 23.68 17.80
CA GLU A 116 14.42 24.36 18.99
C GLU A 116 15.41 24.34 20.15
N GLU A 117 16.17 23.24 20.33
CA GLU A 117 17.24 23.16 21.33
C GLU A 117 18.37 24.16 21.03
N LEU A 118 18.81 24.24 19.76
CA LEU A 118 19.84 25.19 19.30
C LEU A 118 19.44 26.68 19.43
N VAL A 119 18.14 27.00 19.51
CA VAL A 119 17.65 28.38 19.67
C VAL A 119 17.48 28.75 21.15
N ARG A 120 17.48 27.76 22.04
CA ARG A 120 17.37 27.95 23.49
C ARG A 120 18.72 28.03 24.21
N GLU A 121 19.81 27.77 23.51
CA GLU A 121 21.20 28.06 23.91
C GLU A 121 21.64 29.45 23.42
#